data_AF-A0A7X9HEF0-F1
#
_entry.id   AF-A0A7X9HEF0-F1
#
_cell.length_a   1.000
_cell.length_b   1.000
_cell.length_c   1.000
_cell.angle_alpha   90.00
_cell.angle_beta   90.00
_cell.angle_gamma   90.00
#
_symmetry.space_group_name_H-M   'P 1'
#
loop_
_entity.id
_entity.type
_entity.pdbx_description
1 polymer ?
#
loop_
_entity_poly.entity_id
_entity_poly.type
_entity_poly.pdbx_seq_one_letter_code
_entity_poly.pdbx_strand_id
1 'polypeptide(L)' 'MKKIIIMTVLVAFMCAAAQYSVGISLNPKRAACEQSCVEAKKKCFEDAKKDETKKAACKVAFDQCMQKCAKDFP' A
#
# COMPACT_ATOMS: atom_id res chain seq x y z
N MET A 1 -17.42 -7.56 35.66
CA MET A 1 -17.39 -8.63 34.63
C MET A 1 -17.66 -8.12 33.21
N LYS A 2 -18.77 -7.38 32.96
CA LYS A 2 -19.12 -6.86 31.63
C LYS A 2 -18.01 -5.99 30.96
N LYS A 3 -17.28 -5.19 31.74
CA LYS A 3 -16.16 -4.36 31.26
C LYS A 3 -14.92 -5.16 30.84
N ILE A 4 -14.67 -6.31 31.49
CA ILE A 4 -13.51 -7.17 31.20
C ILE A 4 -13.74 -7.93 29.88
N ILE A 5 -14.97 -8.40 29.66
CA ILE A 5 -15.37 -9.07 28.41
C ILE A 5 -15.26 -8.13 27.20
N ILE A 6 -15.62 -6.86 27.37
CA ILE A 6 -15.50 -5.86 26.29
C ILE A 6 -14.02 -5.59 25.95
N MET A 7 -13.14 -5.50 26.95
CA MET A 7 -11.70 -5.31 26.71
C MET A 7 -11.07 -6.51 25.99
N THR A 8 -11.40 -7.75 26.39
CA THR A 8 -10.83 -8.94 25.74
C THR A 8 -11.33 -9.11 24.30
N VAL A 9 -12.58 -8.78 24.00
CA VAL A 9 -13.11 -8.78 22.63
C VAL A 9 -12.44 -7.70 21.76
N LEU A 10 -12.22 -6.50 22.29
CA LEU A 10 -11.54 -5.43 21.54
C LEU A 10 -10.10 -5.81 21.18
N VAL A 11 -9.35 -6.40 22.12
CA VAL A 11 -7.97 -6.85 21.88
C VAL A 11 -7.93 -8.00 20.86
N ALA A 12 -8.86 -8.95 20.94
CA ALA A 12 -8.96 -10.04 19.96
C ALA A 12 -9.29 -9.54 18.54
N PHE A 13 -10.15 -8.51 18.42
CA PHE A 13 -10.50 -7.92 17.12
C PHE A 13 -9.33 -7.14 16.48
N MET A 14 -8.50 -6.46 17.30
CA MET A 14 -7.29 -5.78 16.81
C MET A 14 -6.21 -6.77 16.35
N CYS A 15 -6.02 -7.90 17.04
CA CYS A 15 -5.10 -8.95 16.60
C CYS A 15 -5.57 -9.62 15.30
N ALA A 16 -6.87 -9.91 15.16
CA ALA A 16 -7.39 -10.49 13.93
C ALA A 16 -7.19 -9.55 12.72
N ALA A 17 -7.49 -8.25 12.85
CA ALA A 17 -7.28 -7.28 11.78
C ALA A 17 -5.81 -7.13 11.36
N ALA A 18 -4.88 -7.22 12.33
CA ALA A 18 -3.45 -7.24 12.04
C ALA A 18 -3.02 -8.52 11.31
N GLN A 19 -3.65 -9.67 11.58
CA GLN A 19 -3.36 -10.93 10.90
C GLN A 19 -3.94 -10.99 9.48
N TYR A 20 -5.09 -10.36 9.21
CA TYR A 20 -5.66 -10.26 7.86
C TYR A 20 -4.90 -9.28 6.96
N SER A 21 -4.13 -8.32 7.50
CA SER A 21 -3.29 -7.43 6.69
C SER A 21 -1.92 -8.02 6.32
N VAL A 22 -1.44 -9.07 7.02
CA VAL A 22 -0.23 -9.82 6.62
C VAL A 22 -0.52 -10.97 5.66
N GLY A 23 -1.80 -11.14 5.29
CA GLY A 23 -2.32 -12.33 4.65
C GLY A 23 -2.38 -12.33 3.12
N ILE A 24 -1.89 -11.34 2.36
CA ILE A 24 -1.80 -11.45 0.88
C ILE A 24 -0.63 -10.62 0.34
N SER A 25 0.59 -11.10 0.55
CA SER A 25 1.71 -10.76 -0.33
C SER A 25 2.72 -11.89 -0.23
N LEU A 26 2.68 -12.79 -1.21
CA LEU A 26 3.63 -13.89 -1.35
C LEU A 26 5.09 -13.41 -1.50
N ASN A 27 5.34 -12.10 -1.66
CA ASN A 27 6.68 -11.50 -1.75
C ASN A 27 6.79 -10.15 -1.01
N PRO A 28 7.32 -10.11 0.22
CA PRO A 28 7.45 -8.85 1.00
C PRO A 28 8.34 -7.80 0.30
N LYS A 29 9.30 -8.22 -0.53
CA LYS A 29 10.11 -7.29 -1.36
C LYS A 29 9.29 -6.64 -2.47
N ARG A 30 8.35 -7.39 -3.06
CA ARG A 30 7.43 -6.86 -4.08
C ARG A 30 6.49 -5.83 -3.46
N ALA A 31 5.89 -6.15 -2.32
CA ALA A 31 5.00 -5.22 -1.60
C ALA A 31 5.72 -3.91 -1.23
N ALA A 32 6.95 -3.99 -0.71
CA ALA A 32 7.75 -2.81 -0.42
C ALA A 32 8.05 -1.98 -1.69
N CYS A 33 8.38 -2.64 -2.80
CA CYS A 33 8.62 -1.99 -4.09
C CYS A 33 7.37 -1.27 -4.62
N GLU A 34 6.23 -1.98 -4.65
CA GLU A 34 4.94 -1.42 -5.10
C GLU A 34 4.50 -0.25 -4.21
N GLN A 35 4.72 -0.35 -2.90
CA GLN A 35 4.42 0.74 -1.95
C GLN A 35 5.27 1.98 -2.25
N SER A 36 6.57 1.83 -2.54
CA SER A 36 7.41 2.95 -2.98
C SER A 36 6.93 3.58 -4.29
N CYS A 37 6.44 2.77 -5.25
CA CYS A 37 5.85 3.29 -6.48
C CYS A 37 4.59 4.13 -6.21
N VAL A 38 3.71 3.67 -5.31
CA VAL A 38 2.49 4.38 -4.92
C VAL A 38 2.82 5.72 -4.25
N GLU A 39 3.81 5.75 -3.36
CA GLU A 39 4.24 6.98 -2.70
C GLU A 39 4.84 7.98 -3.70
N ALA A 40 5.70 7.52 -4.60
CA ALA A 40 6.28 8.34 -5.66
C ALA A 40 5.22 8.93 -6.59
N LYS A 41 4.21 8.13 -6.97
CA LYS A 41 3.05 8.62 -7.74
C LYS A 41 2.29 9.70 -7.00
N LYS A 42 2.01 9.49 -5.71
CA LYS A 42 1.30 10.48 -4.89
C LYS A 42 2.04 11.81 -4.88
N LYS A 43 3.34 11.78 -4.59
CA LYS A 43 4.18 12.99 -4.61
C LYS A 43 4.19 13.66 -5.98
N CYS A 44 4.37 12.89 -7.05
CA CYS A 44 4.33 13.39 -8.42
C CYS A 44 2.98 14.06 -8.76
N PHE A 45 1.86 13.49 -8.31
CA PHE A 45 0.52 14.08 -8.49
C PHE A 45 0.34 15.38 -7.70
N GLU A 46 0.89 15.47 -6.48
CA GLU A 46 0.88 16.70 -5.69
C GLU A 46 1.70 17.80 -6.36
N ASP A 47 2.88 17.47 -6.90
CA ASP A 47 3.72 18.39 -7.70
C ASP A 47 3.05 18.82 -9.02
N ALA A 48 2.32 17.90 -9.66
CA ALA A 48 1.58 18.16 -10.90
C ALA A 48 0.39 19.10 -10.70
N LYS A 49 -0.17 19.21 -9.48
CA LYS A 49 -1.34 20.04 -9.16
C LYS A 49 -2.52 19.80 -10.12
N LYS A 50 -2.80 20.76 -11.02
CA LYS A 50 -3.89 20.72 -12.02
C LYS A 50 -3.41 20.43 -13.45
N ASP A 51 -2.10 20.21 -13.63
CA ASP A 51 -1.51 19.94 -14.95
C ASP A 51 -1.75 18.47 -15.33
N GLU A 52 -2.73 18.25 -16.22
CA GLU A 52 -3.12 16.92 -16.67
C GLU A 52 -2.01 16.20 -17.45
N THR A 53 -1.13 16.94 -18.14
CA THR A 53 0.03 16.38 -18.86
C THR A 53 1.04 15.81 -17.87
N LYS A 54 1.32 16.55 -16.78
CA LYS A 54 2.20 16.05 -15.72
C LYS A 54 1.59 14.86 -14.99
N LYS A 55 0.28 14.87 -14.71
CA LYS A 55 -0.40 13.70 -14.13
C LYS A 55 -0.34 12.47 -15.03
N ALA A 56 -0.47 12.65 -16.35
CA ALA A 56 -0.31 11.56 -17.31
C ALA A 56 1.11 10.99 -17.26
N ALA A 57 2.13 11.84 -17.22
CA ALA A 57 3.52 11.41 -17.03
C ALA A 57 3.73 10.66 -15.70
N CYS A 58 3.14 11.15 -14.61
CA CYS A 58 3.16 10.46 -13.31
C CYS A 58 2.49 9.07 -13.36
N LYS A 59 1.41 8.91 -14.13
CA LYS A 59 0.76 7.59 -14.34
C LYS A 59 1.69 6.65 -15.10
N VAL A 60 2.27 7.10 -16.22
CA VAL A 60 3.19 6.28 -17.02
C VAL A 60 4.39 5.83 -16.18
N ALA A 61 4.99 6.74 -15.42
CA ALA A 61 6.09 6.41 -14.52
C ALA A 61 5.68 5.40 -13.43
N PHE A 62 4.47 5.54 -12.88
CA PHE A 62 3.92 4.58 -11.94
C PHE A 62 3.74 3.19 -12.55
N ASP A 63 3.13 3.10 -13.73
CA ASP A 63 2.88 1.81 -14.39
C ASP A 63 4.19 1.09 -14.75
N GLN A 64 5.22 1.85 -15.17
CA GLN A 64 6.56 1.31 -15.37
C GLN A 64 7.20 0.82 -14.07
N CYS A 65 7.01 1.56 -12.97
CA CYS A 65 7.50 1.18 -11.65
C CYS A 65 6.86 -0.13 -11.18
N MET A 66 5.54 -0.27 -11.30
CA MET A 66 4.81 -1.49 -10.93
C MET A 66 5.24 -2.69 -11.77
N GLN A 67 5.41 -2.51 -13.09
CA GLN A 67 5.92 -3.56 -13.97
C GLN A 67 7.33 -3.99 -13.59
N LYS A 68 8.20 -3.03 -13.24
CA LYS A 68 9.55 -3.33 -12.76
C LYS A 68 9.53 -4.10 -11.44
N CYS A 69 8.70 -3.71 -10.48
CA CYS A 69 8.53 -4.43 -9.22
C CYS A 69 8.08 -5.88 -9.45
N ALA A 70 7.12 -6.11 -10.36
CA ALA A 70 6.67 -7.46 -10.70
C ALA A 70 7.75 -8.28 -11.43
N LYS A 71 8.65 -7.64 -12.17
CA LYS A 71 9.77 -8.31 -12.86
C LYS A 71 10.92 -8.64 -11.91
N ASP A 72 11.30 -7.69 -11.06
CA ASP A 72 12.44 -7.80 -10.13
C ASP A 72 12.08 -8.65 -8.90
N PHE A 73 10.79 -8.74 -8.55
CA PHE A 73 10.25 -9.52 -7.43
C PHE A 73 9.00 -10.31 -7.86
N PRO A 74 9.15 -11.40 -8.63
CA PRO A 74 8.04 -12.19 -9.16
C PRO A 74 7.15 -12.80 -8.09
#